data_AF-A0A7M7Q7E3-F1
#
_entry.id   AF-A0A7M7Q7E3-F1
#
_cell.length_a   1.000
_cell.length_b   1.000
_cell.length_c   1.000
_cell.angle_alpha   90.00
_cell.angle_beta   90.00
_cell.angle_gamma   90.00
#
_symmetry.space_group_name_H-M   'P 1'
#
loop_
_entity.id
_entity.type
_entity.pdbx_description
1 polymer ?
#
loop_
_entity_poly.entity_id
_entity_poly.type
_entity_poly.pdbx_seq_one_letter_code
_entity_poly.pdbx_strand_id
1 'polypeptide(L)'
;MMEQAKVQFTSRLLLTSCIENKDELEEKFERCYLVLQNLSTGLSEKDIHDNLSNAVCKDKTHEEVCLGFLMAILTEPQDASKHYRDLTLVNRDGLTVILAHLNQMVLEKYLRLNDLAKSQLLWLLREMIRTSVTNVDNLCLSLLRHAAGGDISQRNIFLIDALLDIFQENRSWLDKFPFLVASVIYTYLRLIEDHSASHLTNLRQKEITFIVSLIRERITDCLVIGRDLVRLLQNVARIPEFETLWKDLLLNPKSLNPNFTGILQLLQTRTSRRFLQSRLTPDMERKLVFLTSTVRFGNHKRYQEWFQRQYLATPESQTLRCDLIRFIVGVIHPTNELLCSDIIPRWAVIGWLFTTCTLPVAASNAKLALFYDWLFFEPDKDNIMNIEPAILVMHNSMRSHPAVTATLLDFLCRIIPNFYPTLEDKVKSGIFSSLRQILEKRVLPSLYPLFDSPKLDRELRTKIRETFKEFCLPPNADIVIFSMR
;
A
#
# COMPACT_ATOMS: atom_id res chain seq x y z
N MET A 1 48.87 -1.18 -31.73
CA MET A 1 47.70 -1.70 -30.97
C MET A 1 46.71 -0.55 -30.84
N MET A 2 45.67 -0.54 -31.67
CA MET A 2 44.57 0.42 -31.52
C MET A 2 43.74 -0.03 -30.32
N GLU A 3 43.66 0.79 -29.28
CA GLU A 3 42.61 0.69 -28.27
C GLU A 3 41.27 0.76 -29.00
N GLN A 4 40.54 -0.35 -29.02
CA GLN A 4 39.12 -0.33 -29.37
C GLN A 4 38.44 0.61 -28.37
N ALA A 5 38.02 1.77 -28.84
CA ALA A 5 37.12 2.64 -28.11
C ALA A 5 35.91 1.78 -27.67
N LYS A 6 35.77 1.55 -26.37
CA LYS A 6 34.56 0.95 -25.80
C LYS A 6 33.41 1.82 -26.25
N VAL A 7 32.58 1.31 -27.17
CA VAL A 7 31.31 1.96 -27.54
C VAL A 7 30.56 2.21 -26.25
N GLN A 8 30.42 3.48 -25.88
CA GLN A 8 29.73 3.86 -24.67
C GLN A 8 28.26 3.47 -24.85
N PHE A 9 27.86 2.44 -24.14
CA PHE A 9 26.54 1.87 -24.24
C PHE A 9 25.54 2.84 -23.63
N THR A 10 24.72 3.50 -24.47
CA THR A 10 23.66 4.39 -23.99
C THR A 10 22.40 3.57 -23.74
N SER A 11 22.10 3.35 -22.46
CA SER A 11 20.86 2.73 -22.00
C SER A 11 19.63 3.41 -22.63
N ARG A 12 18.74 2.62 -23.24
CA ARG A 12 17.53 3.12 -23.94
C ARG A 12 16.28 3.06 -23.07
N LEU A 13 16.27 2.23 -22.03
CA LEU A 13 15.12 1.96 -21.17
C LEU A 13 15.33 2.54 -19.77
N LEU A 14 16.52 2.36 -19.20
CA LEU A 14 16.81 2.72 -17.81
C LEU A 14 17.64 4.01 -17.69
N LEU A 15 17.42 4.75 -16.61
CA LEU A 15 18.32 5.79 -16.15
C LEU A 15 19.48 5.11 -15.42
N THR A 16 20.68 5.24 -15.98
CA THR A 16 21.91 4.67 -15.44
C THR A 16 22.88 5.77 -15.00
N SER A 17 23.49 5.60 -13.84
CA SER A 17 24.61 6.45 -13.39
C SER A 17 25.96 5.88 -13.83
N CYS A 18 27.04 6.67 -13.76
CA CYS A 18 28.38 6.24 -14.15
C CYS A 18 29.01 5.16 -13.26
N ILE A 19 28.39 4.85 -12.11
CA ILE A 19 28.85 3.85 -11.14
C ILE A 19 28.00 2.57 -11.17
N GLU A 20 26.94 2.52 -11.97
CA GLU A 20 26.05 1.37 -12.06
C GLU A 20 26.53 0.36 -13.11
N ASN A 21 26.44 -0.92 -12.76
CA ASN A 21 26.59 -2.00 -13.74
C ASN A 21 25.41 -2.00 -14.71
N LYS A 22 25.63 -2.57 -15.90
CA LYS A 22 24.54 -2.85 -16.84
C LYS A 22 23.47 -3.72 -16.19
N ASP A 23 22.21 -3.40 -16.47
CA ASP A 23 21.08 -4.15 -15.93
C ASP A 23 20.79 -5.38 -16.78
N GLU A 24 20.70 -6.55 -16.15
CA GLU A 24 20.51 -7.83 -16.85
C GLU A 24 19.18 -7.89 -17.63
N LEU A 25 18.13 -7.21 -17.14
CA LEU A 25 16.83 -7.18 -17.80
C LEU A 25 16.89 -6.37 -19.09
N GLU A 26 17.52 -5.20 -19.04
CA GLU A 26 17.69 -4.35 -20.21
C GLU A 26 18.58 -5.02 -21.26
N GLU A 27 19.69 -5.65 -20.83
CA GLU A 27 20.58 -6.39 -21.75
C GLU A 27 19.85 -7.58 -22.40
N LYS A 28 18.93 -8.24 -21.68
CA LYS A 28 18.06 -9.26 -22.29
C LYS A 28 17.16 -8.66 -23.37
N PHE A 29 16.48 -7.55 -23.08
CA PHE A 29 15.58 -6.89 -24.03
C PHE A 29 16.30 -6.37 -25.27
N GLU A 30 17.51 -5.84 -25.11
CA GLU A 30 18.32 -5.37 -26.23
C GLU A 30 18.80 -6.50 -27.12
N ARG A 31 19.22 -7.63 -26.55
CA ARG A 31 19.52 -8.84 -27.33
C ARG A 31 18.30 -9.33 -28.11
N CYS A 32 17.13 -9.35 -27.48
CA CYS A 32 15.87 -9.73 -28.12
C CYS A 32 15.50 -8.76 -29.26
N TYR A 33 15.72 -7.46 -29.05
CA TYR A 33 15.50 -6.42 -30.06
C TYR A 33 16.43 -6.59 -31.27
N LEU A 34 17.71 -6.94 -31.04
CA LEU A 34 18.64 -7.27 -32.13
C LEU A 34 18.21 -8.51 -32.92
N VAL A 35 17.67 -9.54 -32.25
CA VAL A 35 17.10 -10.72 -32.93
C VAL A 35 15.92 -10.31 -33.83
N LEU A 36 15.01 -9.47 -33.32
CA LEU A 36 13.88 -8.95 -34.10
C LEU A 36 14.36 -8.15 -35.33
N GLN A 37 15.36 -7.27 -35.15
CA GLN A 37 15.93 -6.50 -36.25
C GLN A 37 16.56 -7.40 -37.31
N ASN A 38 17.34 -8.41 -36.91
CA ASN A 38 17.98 -9.34 -37.84
C ASN A 38 16.97 -10.16 -38.64
N LEU A 39 15.82 -10.51 -38.05
CA LEU A 39 14.75 -11.21 -38.74
C LEU A 39 13.94 -10.31 -39.70
N SER A 40 14.08 -8.99 -39.58
CA SER A 40 13.28 -8.01 -40.32
C SER A 40 14.09 -7.21 -41.36
N THR A 41 15.42 -7.20 -41.25
CA THR A 41 16.30 -6.32 -42.03
C THR A 41 16.30 -6.69 -43.51
N GLY A 42 16.07 -5.70 -44.38
CA GLY A 42 16.17 -5.86 -45.84
C GLY A 42 15.01 -6.64 -46.48
N LEU A 43 13.96 -6.94 -45.72
CA LEU A 43 12.77 -7.67 -46.18
C LEU A 43 11.60 -6.71 -46.45
N SER A 44 10.67 -7.10 -47.33
CA SER A 44 9.40 -6.41 -47.49
C SER A 44 8.49 -6.67 -46.28
N GLU A 45 7.45 -5.84 -46.05
CA GLU A 45 6.55 -6.05 -44.89
C GLU A 45 5.89 -7.43 -44.87
N LYS A 46 5.56 -7.97 -46.05
CA LYS A 46 5.00 -9.32 -46.17
C LYS A 46 6.03 -10.38 -45.80
N ASP A 47 7.25 -10.26 -46.31
CA ASP A 47 8.32 -11.21 -46.03
C ASP A 47 8.76 -11.17 -44.56
N ILE A 48 8.72 -10.00 -43.92
CA ILE A 48 8.93 -9.84 -42.47
C ILE A 48 7.89 -10.66 -41.71
N HIS A 49 6.60 -10.51 -42.04
CA HIS A 49 5.53 -11.23 -41.36
C HIS A 49 5.66 -12.75 -41.51
N ASP A 50 5.93 -13.23 -42.72
CA ASP A 50 6.11 -14.66 -42.99
C ASP A 50 7.35 -15.22 -42.27
N ASN A 51 8.46 -14.47 -42.26
CA ASN A 51 9.69 -14.87 -41.58
C ASN A 51 9.50 -14.92 -40.06
N LEU A 52 8.88 -13.90 -39.47
CA LEU A 52 8.59 -13.84 -38.04
C LEU A 52 7.62 -14.95 -37.62
N SER A 53 6.55 -15.19 -38.38
CA SER A 53 5.56 -16.25 -38.10
C SER A 53 6.20 -17.65 -38.12
N ASN A 54 7.15 -17.87 -39.03
CA ASN A 54 7.94 -19.11 -39.04
C ASN A 54 8.93 -19.20 -37.86
N ALA A 55 9.58 -18.09 -37.51
CA ALA A 55 10.56 -18.05 -36.42
C ALA A 55 9.92 -18.35 -35.04
N VAL A 56 8.75 -17.78 -34.76
CA VAL A 56 8.00 -17.98 -33.49
C VAL A 56 7.44 -19.40 -33.34
N CYS A 57 7.61 -20.28 -34.33
CA CYS A 57 7.25 -21.68 -34.18
C CYS A 57 8.11 -22.44 -33.15
N LYS A 58 9.29 -21.89 -32.80
CA LYS A 58 10.18 -22.42 -31.75
C LYS A 58 10.01 -21.58 -30.48
N ASP A 59 9.75 -22.22 -29.34
CA ASP A 59 9.44 -21.54 -28.07
C ASP A 59 10.47 -20.47 -27.66
N LYS A 60 11.77 -20.80 -27.73
CA LYS A 60 12.84 -19.85 -27.41
C LYS A 60 12.79 -18.60 -28.30
N THR A 61 12.57 -18.80 -29.60
CA THR A 61 12.53 -17.71 -30.57
C THR A 61 11.22 -16.92 -30.48
N HIS A 62 10.12 -17.55 -30.04
CA HIS A 62 8.88 -16.85 -29.70
C HIS A 62 9.09 -15.82 -28.58
N GLU A 63 9.75 -16.19 -27.48
CA GLU A 63 10.08 -15.26 -26.41
C GLU A 63 10.99 -14.12 -26.89
N GLU A 64 12.07 -14.44 -27.62
CA GLU A 64 13.02 -13.45 -28.15
C GLU A 64 12.34 -12.43 -29.08
N VAL A 65 11.49 -12.89 -30.00
CA VAL A 65 10.74 -12.00 -30.90
C VAL A 65 9.75 -11.13 -30.12
N CYS A 66 8.98 -11.72 -29.20
CA CYS A 66 8.00 -10.95 -28.41
C CYS A 66 8.69 -9.88 -27.56
N LEU A 67 9.78 -10.21 -26.87
CA LEU A 67 10.53 -9.24 -26.07
C LEU A 67 11.27 -8.21 -26.93
N GLY A 68 11.66 -8.57 -28.16
CA GLY A 68 12.16 -7.61 -29.14
C GLY A 68 11.11 -6.56 -29.49
N PHE A 69 9.88 -6.98 -29.76
CA PHE A 69 8.77 -6.04 -30.00
C PHE A 69 8.45 -5.21 -28.76
N LEU A 70 8.50 -5.79 -27.57
CA LEU A 70 8.33 -5.04 -26.32
C LEU A 70 9.35 -3.91 -26.19
N MET A 71 10.62 -4.19 -26.44
CA MET A 71 11.68 -3.18 -26.41
C MET A 71 11.45 -2.09 -27.46
N ALA A 72 11.04 -2.46 -28.67
CA ALA A 72 10.70 -1.52 -29.72
C ALA A 72 9.55 -0.60 -29.29
N ILE A 73 8.44 -1.18 -28.79
CA ILE A 73 7.27 -0.43 -28.29
C ILE A 73 7.67 0.54 -27.18
N LEU A 74 8.53 0.14 -26.25
CA LEU A 74 8.93 0.97 -25.12
C LEU A 74 9.91 2.10 -25.48
N THR A 75 10.56 2.04 -26.64
CA THR A 75 11.64 2.97 -27.00
C THR A 75 11.44 3.71 -28.33
N GLU A 76 10.48 3.30 -29.17
CA GLU A 76 10.19 3.88 -30.50
C GLU A 76 8.71 4.25 -30.60
N PRO A 77 8.28 5.38 -29.97
CA PRO A 77 6.87 5.76 -29.91
C PRO A 77 6.22 5.96 -31.28
N GLN A 78 6.99 6.41 -32.27
CA GLN A 78 6.50 6.65 -33.62
C GLN A 78 6.06 5.37 -34.36
N ASP A 79 6.67 4.22 -34.02
CA ASP A 79 6.39 2.93 -34.64
C ASP A 79 5.64 1.96 -33.70
N ALA A 80 5.38 2.37 -32.45
CA ALA A 80 4.81 1.52 -31.41
C ALA A 80 3.48 0.87 -31.79
N SER A 81 2.60 1.59 -32.50
CA SER A 81 1.31 1.04 -32.97
C SER A 81 1.51 -0.07 -34.00
N LYS A 82 2.48 0.08 -34.91
CA LYS A 82 2.84 -0.95 -35.89
C LYS A 82 3.44 -2.16 -35.16
N HIS A 83 4.42 -1.93 -34.29
CA HIS A 83 5.07 -2.99 -33.50
C HIS A 83 4.07 -3.77 -32.64
N TYR A 84 3.08 -3.11 -32.02
CA TYR A 84 2.05 -3.78 -31.23
C TYR A 84 1.10 -4.63 -32.10
N ARG A 85 0.71 -4.12 -33.27
CA ARG A 85 -0.07 -4.91 -34.23
C ARG A 85 0.71 -6.15 -34.69
N ASP A 86 1.98 -6.00 -35.03
CA ASP A 86 2.80 -7.10 -35.51
C ASP A 86 3.03 -8.14 -34.38
N LEU A 87 3.26 -7.68 -33.14
CA LEU A 87 3.30 -8.51 -31.94
C LEU A 87 2.00 -9.30 -31.73
N THR A 88 0.84 -8.65 -31.86
CA THR A 88 -0.46 -9.32 -31.67
C THR A 88 -0.75 -10.38 -32.74
N LEU A 89 -0.15 -10.25 -33.93
CA LEU A 89 -0.26 -11.25 -34.99
C LEU A 89 0.68 -12.45 -34.81
N VAL A 90 1.89 -12.24 -34.28
CA VAL A 90 2.90 -13.32 -34.19
C VAL A 90 2.96 -14.00 -32.82
N ASN A 91 2.45 -13.39 -31.74
CA ASN A 91 2.45 -14.03 -30.43
C ASN A 91 1.57 -15.30 -30.44
N ARG A 92 1.98 -16.32 -29.67
CA ARG A 92 1.30 -17.63 -29.62
C ARG A 92 0.74 -17.98 -28.22
N ASP A 93 0.93 -17.09 -27.25
CA ASP A 93 0.65 -17.31 -25.84
C ASP A 93 -0.32 -16.27 -25.24
N GLY A 94 -0.99 -15.49 -26.10
CA GLY A 94 -1.90 -14.43 -25.66
C GLY A 94 -1.21 -13.32 -24.88
N LEU A 95 0.06 -13.03 -25.21
CA LEU A 95 0.93 -12.03 -24.55
C LEU A 95 1.29 -12.36 -23.10
N THR A 96 1.20 -13.62 -22.68
CA THR A 96 1.54 -14.05 -21.31
C THR A 96 2.99 -13.72 -20.96
N VAL A 97 3.95 -14.02 -21.84
CA VAL A 97 5.38 -13.71 -21.67
C VAL A 97 5.62 -12.20 -21.55
N ILE A 98 4.90 -11.40 -22.33
CA ILE A 98 4.98 -9.93 -22.27
C ILE A 98 4.50 -9.43 -20.92
N LEU A 99 3.32 -9.87 -20.47
CA LEU A 99 2.77 -9.48 -19.17
C LEU A 99 3.67 -9.87 -18.01
N ALA A 100 4.29 -11.05 -18.05
CA ALA A 100 5.23 -11.49 -17.03
C ALA A 100 6.43 -10.54 -16.90
N HIS A 101 7.06 -10.20 -18.03
CA HIS A 101 8.22 -9.31 -18.06
C HIS A 101 7.86 -7.85 -17.77
N LEU A 102 6.69 -7.38 -18.21
CA LEU A 102 6.17 -6.06 -17.83
C LEU A 102 5.94 -5.95 -16.33
N ASN A 103 5.34 -6.95 -15.70
CA ASN A 103 5.15 -6.97 -14.25
C ASN A 103 6.50 -6.99 -13.51
N GLN A 104 7.46 -7.81 -13.95
CA GLN A 104 8.80 -7.83 -13.38
C GLN A 104 9.47 -6.45 -13.48
N MET A 105 9.45 -5.84 -14.67
CA MET A 105 10.01 -4.52 -14.93
C MET A 105 9.35 -3.45 -14.05
N VAL A 106 8.02 -3.47 -13.92
CA VAL A 106 7.29 -2.54 -13.06
C VAL A 106 7.68 -2.73 -11.61
N LEU A 107 7.68 -3.95 -11.07
CA LEU A 107 7.93 -4.18 -9.66
C LEU A 107 9.39 -3.89 -9.26
N GLU A 108 10.35 -4.15 -10.15
CA GLU A 108 11.78 -4.07 -9.82
C GLU A 108 12.46 -2.79 -10.32
N LYS A 109 12.04 -2.26 -11.47
CA LYS A 109 12.81 -1.25 -12.22
C LYS A 109 12.04 0.04 -12.50
N TYR A 110 10.76 0.15 -12.16
CA TYR A 110 9.93 1.32 -12.51
C TYR A 110 10.55 2.68 -12.14
N LEU A 111 11.13 2.79 -10.93
CA LEU A 111 11.77 4.04 -10.49
C LEU A 111 12.99 4.44 -11.35
N ARG A 112 13.63 3.46 -11.99
CA ARG A 112 14.77 3.65 -12.90
C ARG A 112 14.35 3.79 -14.36
N LEU A 113 13.10 3.54 -14.75
CA LEU A 113 12.66 3.77 -16.12
C LEU A 113 12.77 5.26 -16.47
N ASN A 114 13.24 5.55 -17.67
CA ASN A 114 13.21 6.90 -18.21
C ASN A 114 11.77 7.35 -18.53
N ASP A 115 11.57 8.65 -18.74
CA ASP A 115 10.24 9.23 -18.87
C ASP A 115 9.53 8.79 -20.17
N LEU A 116 10.28 8.48 -21.24
CA LEU A 116 9.76 7.92 -22.48
C LEU A 116 9.19 6.50 -22.25
N ALA A 117 9.97 5.62 -21.63
CA ALA A 117 9.58 4.24 -21.35
C ALA A 117 8.36 4.17 -20.42
N LYS A 118 8.27 5.05 -19.42
CA LYS A 118 7.08 5.16 -18.56
C LYS A 118 5.83 5.56 -19.34
N SER A 119 5.97 6.51 -20.28
CA SER A 119 4.85 6.94 -21.13
C SER A 119 4.40 5.83 -22.06
N GLN A 120 5.35 5.14 -22.72
CA GLN A 120 5.05 4.00 -23.60
C GLN A 120 4.49 2.79 -22.85
N LEU A 121 4.90 2.56 -21.60
CA LEU A 121 4.31 1.53 -20.74
C LEU A 121 2.82 1.78 -20.48
N LEU A 122 2.44 3.04 -20.20
CA LEU A 122 1.04 3.42 -19.98
C LEU A 122 0.23 3.35 -21.28
N TRP A 123 0.84 3.72 -22.41
CA TRP A 123 0.23 3.52 -23.74
C TRP A 123 -0.02 2.04 -24.01
N LEU A 124 0.98 1.17 -23.78
CA LEU A 124 0.86 -0.27 -23.98
C LEU A 124 -0.20 -0.88 -23.07
N LEU A 125 -0.26 -0.48 -21.80
CA LEU A 125 -1.32 -0.90 -20.87
C LEU A 125 -2.71 -0.59 -21.46
N ARG A 126 -2.90 0.62 -21.99
CA ARG A 126 -4.15 1.06 -22.60
C ARG A 126 -4.53 0.20 -23.81
N GLU A 127 -3.57 -0.11 -24.67
CA GLU A 127 -3.81 -0.97 -25.84
C GLU A 127 -4.13 -2.42 -25.45
N MET A 128 -3.46 -2.96 -24.43
CA MET A 128 -3.75 -4.31 -23.90
C MET A 128 -5.15 -4.41 -23.29
N ILE A 129 -5.62 -3.35 -22.62
CA ILE A 129 -7.01 -3.27 -22.13
C ILE A 129 -8.00 -3.23 -23.29
N ARG A 130 -7.77 -2.37 -24.29
CA ARG A 130 -8.65 -2.23 -25.47
C ARG A 130 -8.77 -3.52 -26.27
N THR A 131 -7.68 -4.25 -26.40
CA THR A 131 -7.63 -5.55 -27.08
C THR A 131 -8.02 -6.73 -26.18
N SER A 132 -8.49 -6.47 -24.96
CA SER A 132 -8.98 -7.47 -24.01
C SER A 132 -7.98 -8.58 -23.70
N VAL A 133 -6.69 -8.21 -23.54
CA VAL A 133 -5.64 -9.15 -23.16
C VAL A 133 -5.94 -9.71 -21.77
N THR A 134 -5.90 -11.03 -21.65
CA THR A 134 -6.19 -11.74 -20.39
C THR A 134 -5.15 -11.37 -19.32
N ASN A 135 -5.57 -11.26 -18.05
CA ASN A 135 -4.71 -10.97 -16.89
C ASN A 135 -4.00 -9.60 -16.88
N VAL A 136 -4.39 -8.67 -17.75
CA VAL A 136 -3.82 -7.30 -17.78
C VAL A 136 -4.14 -6.50 -16.51
N ASP A 137 -5.20 -6.88 -15.78
CA ASP A 137 -5.57 -6.32 -14.47
C ASP A 137 -4.44 -6.45 -13.44
N ASN A 138 -3.61 -7.50 -13.50
CA ASN A 138 -2.45 -7.64 -12.62
C ASN A 138 -1.39 -6.56 -12.89
N LEU A 139 -1.20 -6.16 -14.14
CA LEU A 139 -0.29 -5.05 -14.48
C LEU A 139 -0.82 -3.72 -13.93
N CYS A 140 -2.15 -3.50 -13.99
CA CYS A 140 -2.78 -2.36 -13.32
C CYS A 140 -2.51 -2.36 -11.81
N LEU A 141 -2.68 -3.50 -11.15
CA LEU A 141 -2.40 -3.63 -9.71
C LEU A 141 -0.93 -3.32 -9.38
N SER A 142 0.01 -3.80 -10.19
CA SER A 142 1.44 -3.52 -10.02
C SER A 142 1.76 -2.03 -10.21
N LEU A 143 1.18 -1.38 -11.21
CA LEU A 143 1.37 0.06 -11.46
C LEU A 143 0.73 0.94 -10.38
N LEU A 144 -0.44 0.57 -9.87
CA LEU A 144 -1.11 1.26 -8.75
C LEU A 144 -0.25 1.32 -7.48
N ARG A 145 0.71 0.40 -7.32
CA ARG A 145 1.67 0.45 -6.19
C ARG A 145 2.72 1.55 -6.32
N HIS A 146 2.95 2.07 -7.51
CA HIS A 146 3.88 3.18 -7.74
C HIS A 146 3.23 4.55 -7.64
N ALA A 147 1.89 4.60 -7.61
CA ALA A 147 1.15 5.79 -7.22
C ALA A 147 1.28 5.99 -5.70
N ALA A 148 2.35 6.68 -5.30
CA ALA A 148 2.78 6.80 -3.91
C ALA A 148 1.95 7.85 -3.16
N GLY A 149 1.51 7.52 -1.95
CA GLY A 149 0.92 8.49 -1.02
C GLY A 149 2.01 9.40 -0.40
N GLY A 150 1.66 10.64 -0.13
CA GLY A 150 2.56 11.64 0.45
C GLY A 150 3.66 12.14 -0.50
N ASP A 151 3.49 11.93 -1.81
CA ASP A 151 4.41 12.39 -2.86
C ASP A 151 3.63 13.18 -3.92
N ILE A 152 3.86 14.49 -3.99
CA ILE A 152 3.25 15.38 -4.99
C ILE A 152 4.21 15.76 -6.12
N SER A 153 5.29 15.01 -6.31
CA SER A 153 6.22 15.24 -7.42
C SER A 153 5.52 15.05 -8.76
N GLN A 154 5.94 15.82 -9.77
CA GLN A 154 5.34 15.79 -11.10
C GLN A 154 5.28 14.38 -11.71
N ARG A 155 6.30 13.55 -11.45
CA ARG A 155 6.36 12.16 -11.92
C ARG A 155 5.28 11.29 -11.26
N ASN A 156 5.04 11.45 -9.96
CA ASN A 156 4.00 10.69 -9.27
C ASN A 156 2.60 11.16 -9.71
N ILE A 157 2.39 12.47 -9.79
CA ILE A 157 1.13 13.07 -10.27
C ILE A 157 0.80 12.63 -11.71
N PHE A 158 1.79 12.59 -12.60
CA PHE A 158 1.61 12.08 -13.97
C PHE A 158 1.11 10.63 -13.99
N LEU A 159 1.71 9.74 -13.20
CA LEU A 159 1.26 8.34 -13.12
C LEU A 159 -0.18 8.24 -12.60
N ILE A 160 -0.49 8.98 -11.54
CA ILE A 160 -1.82 8.98 -10.91
C ILE A 160 -2.88 9.42 -11.90
N ASP A 161 -2.65 10.53 -12.60
CA ASP A 161 -3.61 11.09 -13.56
C ASP A 161 -3.78 10.16 -14.78
N ALA A 162 -2.68 9.64 -15.32
CA ALA A 162 -2.71 8.76 -16.47
C ALA A 162 -3.40 7.42 -16.18
N LEU A 163 -3.18 6.82 -15.00
CA LEU A 163 -3.92 5.63 -14.58
C LEU A 163 -5.41 5.92 -14.42
N LEU A 164 -5.75 7.10 -13.87
CA LEU A 164 -7.14 7.51 -13.68
C LEU A 164 -7.87 7.64 -15.03
N ASP A 165 -7.22 8.26 -16.02
CA ASP A 165 -7.71 8.32 -17.40
C ASP A 165 -7.94 6.93 -17.99
N ILE A 166 -6.98 6.02 -17.83
CA ILE A 166 -7.11 4.66 -18.35
C ILE A 166 -8.32 3.96 -17.73
N PHE A 167 -8.55 4.10 -16.42
CA PHE A 167 -9.70 3.50 -15.75
C PHE A 167 -11.03 4.17 -16.12
N GLN A 168 -11.06 5.49 -16.32
CA GLN A 168 -12.24 6.23 -16.76
C GLN A 168 -12.62 5.88 -18.19
N GLU A 169 -11.67 5.91 -19.12
CA GLU A 169 -11.87 5.57 -20.53
C GLU A 169 -12.32 4.11 -20.72
N ASN A 170 -11.85 3.20 -19.85
CA ASN A 170 -12.12 1.76 -19.95
C ASN A 170 -13.01 1.25 -18.82
N ARG A 171 -13.96 2.06 -18.35
CA ARG A 171 -14.82 1.75 -17.20
C ARG A 171 -15.57 0.42 -17.33
N SER A 172 -16.12 0.13 -18.51
CA SER A 172 -16.85 -1.12 -18.78
C SER A 172 -15.96 -2.37 -18.70
N TRP A 173 -14.66 -2.23 -18.97
CA TRP A 173 -13.68 -3.29 -18.76
C TRP A 173 -13.35 -3.43 -17.27
N LEU A 174 -13.10 -2.31 -16.57
CA LEU A 174 -12.77 -2.29 -15.14
C LEU A 174 -13.84 -2.99 -14.29
N ASP A 175 -15.12 -2.73 -14.57
CA ASP A 175 -16.26 -3.29 -13.80
C ASP A 175 -16.35 -4.83 -13.84
N LYS A 176 -15.62 -5.48 -14.77
CA LYS A 176 -15.51 -6.95 -14.85
C LYS A 176 -14.56 -7.54 -13.80
N PHE A 177 -13.76 -6.71 -13.13
CA PHE A 177 -12.73 -7.12 -12.16
C PHE A 177 -13.01 -6.54 -10.77
N PRO A 178 -13.87 -7.16 -9.94
CA PRO A 178 -14.25 -6.65 -8.62
C PRO A 178 -13.07 -6.31 -7.71
N PHE A 179 -12.02 -7.14 -7.71
CA PHE A 179 -10.84 -6.90 -6.90
C PHE A 179 -10.02 -5.68 -7.39
N LEU A 180 -9.94 -5.48 -8.72
CA LEU A 180 -9.29 -4.29 -9.28
C LEU A 180 -10.11 -3.03 -8.96
N VAL A 181 -11.44 -3.07 -9.10
CA VAL A 181 -12.35 -1.98 -8.67
C VAL A 181 -12.08 -1.60 -7.22
N ALA A 182 -12.09 -2.57 -6.30
CA ALA A 182 -11.79 -2.33 -4.89
C ALA A 182 -10.38 -1.74 -4.69
N SER A 183 -9.40 -2.20 -5.45
CA SER A 183 -8.01 -1.71 -5.37
C SER A 183 -7.88 -0.27 -5.89
N VAL A 184 -8.58 0.09 -6.96
CA VAL A 184 -8.65 1.46 -7.50
C VAL A 184 -9.29 2.38 -6.47
N ILE A 185 -10.43 1.99 -5.88
CA ILE A 185 -11.10 2.76 -4.82
C ILE A 185 -10.19 2.96 -3.61
N TYR A 186 -9.57 1.88 -3.12
CA TYR A 186 -8.63 1.96 -2.00
C TYR A 186 -7.43 2.87 -2.29
N THR A 187 -6.95 2.84 -3.53
CA THR A 187 -5.83 3.66 -3.99
C THR A 187 -6.19 5.14 -4.00
N TYR A 188 -7.23 5.50 -4.75
CA TYR A 188 -7.55 6.90 -4.98
C TYR A 188 -8.24 7.57 -3.78
N LEU A 189 -9.02 6.83 -2.97
CA LEU A 189 -9.48 7.38 -1.67
C LEU A 189 -8.31 7.85 -0.80
N ARG A 190 -7.20 7.10 -0.82
CA ARG A 190 -6.00 7.46 -0.08
C ARG A 190 -5.29 8.67 -0.71
N LEU A 191 -5.18 8.73 -2.04
CA LEU A 191 -4.46 9.80 -2.75
C LEU A 191 -5.18 11.15 -2.70
N ILE A 192 -6.51 11.17 -2.67
CA ILE A 192 -7.31 12.41 -2.60
C ILE A 192 -6.95 13.30 -1.40
N GLU A 193 -6.46 12.71 -0.30
CA GLU A 193 -5.99 13.44 0.89
C GLU A 193 -4.75 14.31 0.57
N ASP A 194 -3.89 13.88 -0.36
CA ASP A 194 -2.62 14.53 -0.68
C ASP A 194 -2.78 15.65 -1.74
N HIS A 195 -3.86 15.62 -2.52
CA HIS A 195 -4.06 16.54 -3.65
C HIS A 195 -4.83 17.82 -3.30
N SER A 196 -4.70 18.31 -2.06
CA SER A 196 -5.42 19.51 -1.60
C SER A 196 -4.83 20.84 -2.11
N ALA A 197 -3.63 20.82 -2.69
CA ALA A 197 -2.99 22.03 -3.21
C ALA A 197 -3.77 22.62 -4.41
N SER A 198 -3.80 23.94 -4.53
CA SER A 198 -4.61 24.65 -5.54
C SER A 198 -4.32 24.21 -6.98
N HIS A 199 -3.05 23.97 -7.31
CA HIS A 199 -2.64 23.51 -8.64
C HIS A 199 -3.05 22.06 -8.96
N LEU A 200 -3.47 21.27 -7.96
CA LEU A 200 -3.96 19.89 -8.13
C LEU A 200 -5.49 19.79 -8.08
N THR A 201 -6.21 20.91 -7.97
CA THR A 201 -7.68 20.93 -7.82
C THR A 201 -8.40 20.14 -8.91
N ASN A 202 -7.94 20.26 -10.16
CA ASN A 202 -8.55 19.55 -11.30
C ASN A 202 -8.39 18.03 -11.19
N LEU A 203 -7.17 17.56 -10.86
CA LEU A 203 -6.91 16.15 -10.62
C LEU A 203 -7.76 15.65 -9.46
N ARG A 204 -7.74 16.36 -8.33
CA ARG A 204 -8.51 15.98 -7.14
C ARG A 204 -10.01 15.86 -7.45
N GLN A 205 -10.59 16.79 -8.21
CA GLN A 205 -12.00 16.73 -8.59
C GLN A 205 -12.31 15.53 -9.49
N LYS A 206 -11.40 15.22 -10.42
CA LYS A 206 -11.50 14.03 -11.29
C LYS A 206 -11.47 12.74 -10.46
N GLU A 207 -10.58 12.65 -9.48
CA GLU A 207 -10.50 11.53 -8.53
C GLU A 207 -11.79 11.41 -7.70
N ILE A 208 -12.23 12.50 -7.07
CA ILE A 208 -13.46 12.53 -6.25
C ILE A 208 -14.65 12.01 -7.07
N THR A 209 -14.85 12.57 -8.26
CA THR A 209 -15.99 12.23 -9.12
C THR A 209 -15.98 10.75 -9.48
N PHE A 210 -14.83 10.22 -9.89
CA PHE A 210 -14.69 8.83 -10.28
C PHE A 210 -14.90 7.86 -9.12
N ILE A 211 -14.28 8.14 -7.98
CA ILE A 211 -14.33 7.25 -6.82
C ILE A 211 -15.70 7.25 -6.15
N VAL A 212 -16.38 8.40 -6.08
CA VAL A 212 -17.75 8.46 -5.57
C VAL A 212 -18.72 7.69 -6.47
N SER A 213 -18.59 7.80 -7.81
CA SER A 213 -19.37 6.99 -8.76
C SER A 213 -19.11 5.50 -8.54
N LEU A 214 -17.84 5.08 -8.50
CA LEU A 214 -17.48 3.68 -8.28
C LEU A 214 -18.05 3.12 -6.97
N ILE A 215 -17.92 3.85 -5.85
CA ILE A 215 -18.44 3.37 -4.57
C ILE A 215 -19.96 3.24 -4.61
N ARG A 216 -20.67 4.20 -5.20
CA ARG A 216 -22.14 4.17 -5.28
C ARG A 216 -22.65 3.03 -6.17
N GLU A 217 -22.00 2.79 -7.29
CA GLU A 217 -22.44 1.80 -8.28
C GLU A 217 -21.94 0.38 -7.96
N ARG A 218 -20.81 0.26 -7.24
CA ARG A 218 -20.09 -0.99 -7.01
C ARG A 218 -19.78 -1.24 -5.52
N ILE A 219 -20.60 -0.75 -4.59
CA ILE A 219 -20.36 -0.90 -3.14
C ILE A 219 -20.10 -2.36 -2.71
N THR A 220 -20.73 -3.34 -3.36
CA THR A 220 -20.51 -4.77 -3.10
C THR A 220 -19.05 -5.16 -3.26
N ASP A 221 -18.39 -4.64 -4.30
CA ASP A 221 -16.98 -4.90 -4.58
C ASP A 221 -16.09 -4.23 -3.53
N CYS A 222 -16.52 -3.11 -2.96
CA CYS A 222 -15.82 -2.39 -1.90
C CYS A 222 -15.83 -3.13 -0.56
N LEU A 223 -16.83 -3.97 -0.29
CA LEU A 223 -16.99 -4.62 1.03
C LEU A 223 -15.79 -5.47 1.42
N VAL A 224 -15.10 -6.05 0.43
CA VAL A 224 -13.89 -6.88 0.66
C VAL A 224 -12.70 -6.08 1.19
N ILE A 225 -12.73 -4.75 1.07
CA ILE A 225 -11.72 -3.87 1.68
C ILE A 225 -11.84 -3.94 3.21
N GLY A 226 -13.06 -4.02 3.75
CA GLY A 226 -13.30 -4.06 5.18
C GLY A 226 -13.00 -2.73 5.89
N ARG A 227 -12.54 -2.81 7.14
CA ARG A 227 -12.47 -1.67 8.08
C ARG A 227 -11.62 -0.51 7.58
N ASP A 228 -10.52 -0.76 6.85
CA ASP A 228 -9.69 0.34 6.33
C ASP A 228 -10.41 1.17 5.25
N LEU A 229 -11.49 0.68 4.62
CA LEU A 229 -12.34 1.52 3.77
C LEU A 229 -12.91 2.69 4.56
N VAL A 230 -13.40 2.42 5.77
CA VAL A 230 -13.93 3.42 6.69
C VAL A 230 -12.84 4.41 7.09
N ARG A 231 -11.62 3.91 7.34
CA ARG A 231 -10.46 4.76 7.65
C ARG A 231 -10.13 5.72 6.52
N LEU A 232 -10.21 5.29 5.27
CA LEU A 232 -9.91 6.17 4.14
C LEU A 232 -11.06 7.18 3.92
N LEU A 233 -12.31 6.73 4.00
CA LEU A 233 -13.48 7.61 3.87
C LEU A 233 -13.51 8.71 4.94
N GLN A 234 -13.03 8.44 6.15
CA GLN A 234 -13.03 9.42 7.23
C GLN A 234 -12.06 10.59 6.92
N ASN A 235 -10.95 10.31 6.23
CA ASN A 235 -9.91 11.29 5.93
C ASN A 235 -10.38 12.30 4.86
N VAL A 236 -11.33 11.88 4.01
CA VAL A 236 -11.93 12.70 2.95
C VAL A 236 -13.35 13.16 3.28
N ALA A 237 -13.85 12.91 4.49
CA ALA A 237 -15.24 13.13 4.87
C ALA A 237 -15.73 14.58 4.74
N ARG A 238 -14.82 15.56 4.80
CA ARG A 238 -15.14 17.00 4.69
C ARG A 238 -15.33 17.49 3.26
N ILE A 239 -15.10 16.63 2.27
CA ILE A 239 -15.35 16.94 0.86
C ILE A 239 -16.86 16.73 0.59
N PRO A 240 -17.58 17.68 -0.04
CA PRO A 240 -19.04 17.64 -0.16
C PRO A 240 -19.64 16.34 -0.72
N GLU A 241 -19.01 15.76 -1.74
CA GLU A 241 -19.45 14.52 -2.38
C GLU A 241 -19.30 13.32 -1.43
N PHE A 242 -18.22 13.30 -0.64
CA PHE A 242 -18.01 12.29 0.39
C PHE A 242 -18.90 12.51 1.62
N GLU A 243 -19.22 13.75 1.98
CA GLU A 243 -20.21 14.05 3.03
C GLU A 243 -21.57 13.45 2.66
N THR A 244 -21.98 13.60 1.40
CA THR A 244 -23.22 13.02 0.89
C THR A 244 -23.15 11.49 0.92
N LEU A 245 -22.02 10.90 0.50
CA LEU A 245 -21.81 9.45 0.60
C LEU A 245 -21.87 8.95 2.05
N TRP A 246 -21.30 9.69 3.00
CA TRP A 246 -21.37 9.38 4.42
C TRP A 246 -22.81 9.39 4.96
N LYS A 247 -23.64 10.35 4.51
CA LYS A 247 -25.06 10.36 4.85
C LYS A 247 -25.75 9.08 4.38
N ASP A 248 -25.47 8.63 3.16
CA ASP A 248 -26.03 7.37 2.65
C ASP A 248 -25.53 6.16 3.45
N LEU A 249 -24.22 6.06 3.70
CA LEU A 249 -23.61 4.96 4.46
C LEU A 249 -24.17 4.81 5.87
N LEU A 250 -24.48 5.93 6.55
CA LEU A 250 -24.92 5.95 7.94
C LEU A 250 -26.44 5.91 8.09
N LEU A 251 -27.17 6.63 7.23
CA LEU A 251 -28.61 6.86 7.41
C LEU A 251 -29.46 6.06 6.42
N ASN A 252 -28.92 5.66 5.26
CA ASN A 252 -29.66 4.94 4.24
C ASN A 252 -28.80 3.89 3.51
N PRO A 253 -28.12 2.96 4.21
CA PRO A 253 -27.14 2.05 3.59
C PRO A 253 -27.75 1.15 2.50
N LYS A 254 -29.05 0.85 2.62
CA LYS A 254 -29.78 0.04 1.64
C LYS A 254 -29.96 0.70 0.28
N SER A 255 -29.82 2.03 0.18
CA SER A 255 -29.82 2.73 -1.12
C SER A 255 -28.58 2.42 -1.95
N LEU A 256 -27.46 2.09 -1.29
CA LEU A 256 -26.22 1.68 -1.95
C LEU A 256 -26.28 0.21 -2.36
N ASN A 257 -26.75 -0.65 -1.46
CA ASN A 257 -27.02 -2.05 -1.76
C ASN A 257 -28.01 -2.65 -0.76
N PRO A 258 -29.05 -3.40 -1.21
CA PRO A 258 -30.05 -3.98 -0.31
C PRO A 258 -29.49 -4.91 0.79
N ASN A 259 -28.35 -5.56 0.53
CA ASN A 259 -27.66 -6.47 1.44
C ASN A 259 -26.60 -5.77 2.31
N PHE A 260 -26.35 -4.47 2.10
CA PHE A 260 -25.42 -3.72 2.94
C PHE A 260 -26.13 -3.29 4.22
N THR A 261 -25.71 -3.87 5.35
CA THR A 261 -26.37 -3.65 6.65
C THR A 261 -25.89 -2.39 7.37
N GLY A 262 -24.95 -1.65 6.78
CA GLY A 262 -24.39 -0.41 7.33
C GLY A 262 -22.93 -0.54 7.79
N ILE A 263 -22.41 0.57 8.32
CA ILE A 263 -20.96 0.75 8.57
C ILE A 263 -20.34 -0.29 9.52
N LEU A 264 -21.12 -0.85 10.45
CA LEU A 264 -20.66 -1.88 11.38
C LEU A 264 -20.16 -3.13 10.64
N GLN A 265 -20.79 -3.51 9.52
CA GLN A 265 -20.36 -4.64 8.69
C GLN A 265 -18.92 -4.45 8.18
N LEU A 266 -18.58 -3.23 7.74
CA LEU A 266 -17.23 -2.91 7.29
C LEU A 266 -16.25 -2.90 8.45
N LEU A 267 -16.61 -2.29 9.58
CA LEU A 267 -15.74 -2.17 10.77
C LEU A 267 -15.37 -3.53 11.38
N GLN A 268 -16.28 -4.49 11.35
CA GLN A 268 -16.04 -5.87 11.81
C GLN A 268 -15.33 -6.74 10.76
N THR A 269 -15.28 -6.30 9.49
CA THR A 269 -14.57 -7.02 8.44
C THR A 269 -13.10 -6.59 8.41
N ARG A 270 -12.19 -7.53 8.68
CA ARG A 270 -10.75 -7.26 8.62
C ARG A 270 -10.31 -6.91 7.19
N THR A 271 -9.46 -5.90 7.09
CA THR A 271 -8.80 -5.54 5.83
C THR A 271 -7.78 -6.60 5.40
N SER A 272 -7.87 -7.04 4.15
CA SER A 272 -6.87 -7.92 3.54
C SER A 272 -5.50 -7.27 3.46
N ARG A 273 -4.44 -8.06 3.71
CA ARG A 273 -3.04 -7.61 3.58
C ARG A 273 -2.73 -7.05 2.19
N ARG A 274 -3.41 -7.52 1.14
CA ARG A 274 -3.22 -7.05 -0.24
C ARG A 274 -3.51 -5.56 -0.38
N PHE A 275 -4.52 -5.02 0.31
CA PHE A 275 -4.82 -3.59 0.32
C PHE A 275 -3.78 -2.79 1.10
N LEU A 276 -3.39 -3.28 2.28
CA LEU A 276 -2.36 -2.61 3.10
C LEU A 276 -1.00 -2.53 2.38
N GLN A 277 -0.61 -3.63 1.72
CA GLN A 277 0.62 -3.72 0.92
C GLN A 277 0.54 -2.84 -0.34
N SER A 278 -0.63 -2.68 -0.95
CA SER A 278 -0.75 -1.94 -2.21
C SER A 278 -0.46 -0.45 -2.08
N ARG A 279 -0.49 0.11 -0.85
CA ARG A 279 -0.18 1.52 -0.59
C ARG A 279 1.29 1.80 -0.32
N LEU A 280 2.12 0.76 -0.26
CA LEU A 280 3.56 0.90 -0.25
C LEU A 280 4.11 0.58 -1.63
N THR A 281 5.00 1.44 -2.10
CA THR A 281 5.78 1.15 -3.30
C THR A 281 6.63 -0.11 -3.05
N PRO A 282 6.97 -0.88 -4.10
CA PRO A 282 7.83 -2.05 -3.96
C PRO A 282 9.17 -1.75 -3.28
N ASP A 283 9.71 -0.54 -3.40
CA ASP A 283 10.95 -0.14 -2.72
C ASP A 283 10.76 0.12 -1.22
N MET A 284 9.67 0.81 -0.84
CA MET A 284 9.32 1.02 0.57
C MET A 284 9.11 -0.33 1.28
N GLU A 285 8.37 -1.24 0.65
CA GLU A 285 8.15 -2.59 1.16
C GLU A 285 9.47 -3.33 1.38
N ARG A 286 10.32 -3.42 0.34
CA ARG A 286 11.62 -4.11 0.44
C ARG A 286 12.49 -3.55 1.57
N LYS A 287 12.53 -2.22 1.73
CA LYS A 287 13.29 -1.56 2.80
C LYS A 287 12.73 -1.83 4.19
N LEU A 288 11.40 -1.80 4.37
CA LEU A 288 10.78 -2.09 5.66
C LEU A 288 10.88 -3.57 6.04
N VAL A 289 10.71 -4.47 5.08
CA VAL A 289 10.91 -5.91 5.30
C VAL A 289 12.36 -6.15 5.70
N PHE A 290 13.33 -5.65 4.93
CA PHE A 290 14.75 -5.77 5.29
C PHE A 290 15.06 -5.21 6.68
N LEU A 291 14.53 -4.03 7.01
CA LEU A 291 14.68 -3.43 8.33
C LEU A 291 14.18 -4.39 9.41
N THR A 292 13.01 -4.98 9.25
CA THR A 292 12.35 -5.82 10.28
C THR A 292 12.71 -7.30 10.24
N SER A 293 13.43 -7.77 9.23
CA SER A 293 13.86 -9.18 9.11
C SER A 293 15.36 -9.38 9.30
N THR A 294 16.17 -8.33 9.08
CA THR A 294 17.62 -8.48 8.92
C THR A 294 18.44 -7.52 9.77
N VAL A 295 17.91 -6.33 10.11
CA VAL A 295 18.68 -5.31 10.83
C VAL A 295 18.62 -5.54 12.33
N ARG A 296 19.78 -5.73 12.96
CA ARG A 296 19.90 -5.86 14.42
C ARG A 296 19.46 -4.58 15.14
N PHE A 297 18.76 -4.76 16.25
CA PHE A 297 18.36 -3.69 17.15
C PHE A 297 19.61 -2.99 17.71
N GLY A 298 19.57 -1.65 17.78
CA GLY A 298 20.74 -0.80 18.01
C GLY A 298 21.49 -0.36 16.74
N ASN A 299 21.41 -1.10 15.62
CA ASN A 299 22.12 -0.79 14.37
C ASN A 299 21.22 -0.15 13.29
N HIS A 300 20.00 0.25 13.65
CA HIS A 300 18.97 0.69 12.71
C HIS A 300 19.03 2.18 12.33
N LYS A 301 19.80 3.01 13.05
CA LYS A 301 19.80 4.48 12.90
C LYS A 301 20.02 4.93 11.44
N ARG A 302 21.06 4.40 10.79
CA ARG A 302 21.39 4.79 9.40
C ARG A 302 20.29 4.40 8.41
N TYR A 303 19.67 3.24 8.59
CA TYR A 303 18.57 2.78 7.75
C TYR A 303 17.32 3.66 7.92
N GLN A 304 17.01 4.05 9.15
CA GLN A 304 15.94 5.01 9.45
C GLN A 304 16.23 6.38 8.82
N GLU A 305 17.45 6.90 8.92
CA GLU A 305 17.85 8.17 8.31
C GLU A 305 17.73 8.13 6.78
N TRP A 306 18.15 7.05 6.13
CA TRP A 306 17.98 6.85 4.70
C TRP A 306 16.51 6.81 4.28
N PHE A 307 15.70 6.03 5.00
CA PHE A 307 14.27 5.94 4.72
C PHE A 307 13.58 7.29 4.94
N GLN A 308 13.91 7.98 6.03
CA GLN A 308 13.35 9.28 6.37
C GLN A 308 13.70 10.33 5.31
N ARG A 309 14.97 10.42 4.92
CA ARG A 309 15.43 11.36 3.89
C ARG A 309 14.70 11.14 2.56
N GLN A 310 14.46 9.87 2.21
CA GLN A 310 13.87 9.55 0.92
C GLN A 310 12.34 9.70 0.91
N TYR A 311 11.66 9.34 2.00
CA TYR A 311 10.21 9.15 1.98
C TYR A 311 9.43 10.00 2.97
N LEU A 312 10.06 10.56 4.00
CA LEU A 312 9.35 11.18 5.14
C LEU A 312 9.81 12.61 5.46
N ALA A 313 10.57 13.22 4.54
CA ALA A 313 11.25 14.49 4.73
C ALA A 313 10.45 15.72 4.27
N THR A 314 9.35 15.55 3.56
CA THR A 314 8.52 16.66 3.05
C THR A 314 7.26 16.88 3.91
N PRO A 315 6.65 18.08 3.89
CA PRO A 315 5.36 18.31 4.55
C PRO A 315 4.25 17.37 4.08
N GLU A 316 4.21 17.05 2.79
CA GLU A 316 3.19 16.19 2.18
C GLU A 316 3.36 14.73 2.60
N SER A 317 4.60 14.29 2.84
CA SER A 317 4.90 12.93 3.29
C SER A 317 4.37 12.56 4.69
N GLN A 318 3.78 13.52 5.42
CA GLN A 318 3.19 13.27 6.73
C GLN A 318 2.07 12.22 6.68
N THR A 319 1.26 12.22 5.61
CA THR A 319 0.14 11.27 5.42
C THR A 319 0.62 9.82 5.24
N LEU A 320 1.80 9.61 4.62
CA LEU A 320 2.37 8.29 4.35
C LEU A 320 2.60 7.46 5.62
N ARG A 321 2.83 8.11 6.77
CA ARG A 321 3.07 7.42 8.06
C ARG A 321 1.91 6.51 8.45
N CYS A 322 0.68 6.88 8.11
CA CYS A 322 -0.48 6.02 8.37
C CYS A 322 -0.37 4.71 7.60
N ASP A 323 -0.02 4.75 6.31
CA ASP A 323 0.11 3.55 5.48
C ASP A 323 1.25 2.66 5.96
N LEU A 324 2.39 3.25 6.34
CA LEU A 324 3.52 2.52 6.92
C LEU A 324 3.14 1.82 8.23
N ILE A 325 2.41 2.50 9.13
CA ILE A 325 1.92 1.90 10.37
C ILE A 325 0.95 0.75 10.07
N ARG A 326 -0.03 0.97 9.19
CA ARG A 326 -0.99 -0.10 8.81
C ARG A 326 -0.27 -1.30 8.18
N PHE A 327 0.75 -1.06 7.36
CA PHE A 327 1.58 -2.12 6.78
C PHE A 327 2.34 -2.91 7.84
N ILE A 328 3.06 -2.23 8.74
CA ILE A 328 3.83 -2.89 9.81
C ILE A 328 2.91 -3.72 10.72
N VAL A 329 1.73 -3.18 11.04
CA VAL A 329 0.74 -3.82 11.91
C VAL A 329 0.08 -5.03 11.22
N GLY A 330 -0.45 -4.85 10.02
CA GLY A 330 -1.31 -5.84 9.37
C GLY A 330 -0.57 -6.84 8.46
N VAL A 331 0.61 -6.48 7.94
CA VAL A 331 1.36 -7.26 6.94
C VAL A 331 2.61 -7.91 7.53
N ILE A 332 3.44 -7.15 8.25
CA ILE A 332 4.69 -7.70 8.83
C ILE A 332 4.34 -8.49 10.08
N HIS A 333 4.22 -9.81 9.96
CA HIS A 333 4.00 -10.74 11.09
C HIS A 333 5.24 -11.65 11.23
N PRO A 334 6.22 -11.27 12.09
CA PRO A 334 7.44 -12.04 12.34
C PRO A 334 7.17 -13.47 12.80
N THR A 335 8.07 -14.40 12.46
CA THR A 335 8.09 -15.75 13.05
C THR A 335 8.52 -15.70 14.52
N ASN A 336 8.22 -16.74 15.30
CA ASN A 336 8.66 -16.83 16.70
C ASN A 336 10.19 -16.73 16.85
N GLU A 337 10.94 -17.34 15.93
CA GLU A 337 12.40 -17.24 15.90
C GLU A 337 12.86 -15.78 15.77
N LEU A 338 12.23 -15.02 14.87
CA LEU A 338 12.53 -13.61 14.67
C LEU A 338 12.12 -12.76 15.87
N LEU A 339 10.99 -13.06 16.52
CA LEU A 339 10.56 -12.39 17.75
C LEU A 339 11.51 -12.61 18.93
N CYS A 340 12.18 -13.77 18.99
CA CYS A 340 13.18 -14.10 20.01
C CYS A 340 14.62 -13.69 19.64
N SER A 341 14.81 -13.04 18.49
CA SER A 341 16.13 -12.63 18.00
C SER A 341 16.53 -11.22 18.46
N ASP A 342 17.71 -10.77 18.03
CA ASP A 342 18.19 -9.40 18.22
C ASP A 342 17.80 -8.45 17.08
N ILE A 343 16.90 -8.85 16.17
CA ILE A 343 16.40 -8.00 15.08
C ILE A 343 15.49 -6.89 15.62
N ILE A 344 15.52 -5.72 14.99
CA ILE A 344 14.67 -4.58 15.39
C ILE A 344 13.18 -5.00 15.39
N PRO A 345 12.48 -4.85 16.53
CA PRO A 345 11.09 -5.23 16.64
C PRO A 345 10.17 -4.19 15.99
N ARG A 346 8.98 -4.63 15.58
CA ARG A 346 7.96 -3.79 14.93
C ARG A 346 7.59 -2.55 15.74
N TRP A 347 7.46 -2.71 17.06
CA TRP A 347 7.13 -1.60 17.96
C TRP A 347 8.20 -0.50 17.91
N ALA A 348 9.48 -0.83 17.73
CA ALA A 348 10.54 0.18 17.67
C ALA A 348 10.46 0.99 16.37
N VAL A 349 10.13 0.34 15.26
CA VAL A 349 9.89 1.02 13.97
C VAL A 349 8.69 1.96 14.07
N ILE A 350 7.58 1.51 14.67
CA ILE A 350 6.38 2.35 14.88
C ILE A 350 6.71 3.53 15.82
N GLY A 351 7.43 3.27 16.91
CA GLY A 351 7.89 4.32 17.82
C GLY A 351 8.71 5.40 17.11
N TRP A 352 9.66 4.98 16.26
CA TRP A 352 10.39 5.92 15.40
C TRP A 352 9.46 6.71 14.48
N LEU A 353 8.52 6.07 13.77
CA LEU A 353 7.57 6.77 12.90
C LEU A 353 6.81 7.87 13.65
N PHE A 354 6.35 7.62 14.89
CA PHE A 354 5.71 8.64 15.73
C PHE A 354 6.63 9.83 16.03
N THR A 355 7.91 9.60 16.32
CA THR A 355 8.87 10.69 16.57
C THR A 355 9.12 11.57 15.36
N THR A 356 8.81 11.08 14.15
CA THR A 356 8.97 11.84 12.91
C THR A 356 7.71 12.62 12.51
N CYS A 357 6.58 12.48 13.22
CA CYS A 357 5.38 13.27 12.96
C CYS A 357 5.63 14.74 13.33
N THR A 358 5.47 15.65 12.37
CA THR A 358 5.67 17.09 12.60
C THR A 358 4.37 17.87 12.72
N LEU A 359 3.23 17.26 12.34
CA LEU A 359 1.91 17.87 12.38
C LEU A 359 1.00 17.17 13.40
N PRO A 360 0.23 17.91 14.23
CA PRO A 360 -0.70 17.31 15.19
C PRO A 360 -1.75 16.41 14.54
N VAL A 361 -2.27 16.82 13.36
CA VAL A 361 -3.24 16.03 12.60
C VAL A 361 -2.64 14.69 12.15
N ALA A 362 -1.42 14.71 11.59
CA ALA A 362 -0.71 13.50 11.19
C ALA A 362 -0.43 12.58 12.38
N ALA A 363 -0.06 13.14 13.54
CA ALA A 363 0.12 12.37 14.77
C ALA A 363 -1.19 11.71 15.23
N SER A 364 -2.33 12.43 15.18
CA SER A 364 -3.64 11.86 15.52
C SER A 364 -4.07 10.75 14.55
N ASN A 365 -3.88 10.95 13.24
CA ASN A 365 -4.17 9.94 12.22
C ASN A 365 -3.28 8.71 12.39
N ALA A 366 -1.99 8.88 12.73
CA ALA A 366 -1.07 7.79 13.01
C ALA A 366 -1.48 6.97 14.25
N LYS A 367 -1.97 7.62 15.31
CA LYS A 367 -2.52 6.92 16.50
C LYS A 367 -3.75 6.11 16.14
N LEU A 368 -4.67 6.70 15.37
CA LEU A 368 -5.86 6.00 14.91
C LEU A 368 -5.49 4.81 14.02
N ALA A 369 -4.53 4.96 13.10
CA ALA A 369 -4.03 3.87 12.27
C ALA A 369 -3.41 2.73 13.10
N LEU A 370 -2.67 3.06 14.16
CA LEU A 370 -2.09 2.08 15.09
C LEU A 370 -3.16 1.30 15.85
N PHE A 371 -4.20 1.97 16.32
CA PHE A 371 -5.28 1.37 17.11
C PHE A 371 -6.48 0.88 16.26
N TYR A 372 -6.41 0.96 14.93
CA TYR A 372 -7.59 0.70 14.08
C TYR A 372 -8.13 -0.73 14.23
N ASP A 373 -7.23 -1.71 14.38
CA ASP A 373 -7.58 -3.11 14.61
C ASP A 373 -8.04 -3.41 16.05
N TRP A 374 -7.89 -2.46 16.97
CA TRP A 374 -8.36 -2.60 18.36
C TRP A 374 -9.85 -2.29 18.49
N LEU A 375 -10.35 -1.34 17.69
CA LEU A 375 -11.69 -0.76 17.87
C LEU A 375 -12.80 -1.82 17.82
N PHE A 376 -12.71 -2.77 16.89
CA PHE A 376 -13.70 -3.84 16.72
C PHE A 376 -13.04 -5.22 16.74
N PHE A 377 -12.01 -5.38 17.59
CA PHE A 377 -11.25 -6.62 17.69
C PHE A 377 -12.13 -7.80 18.12
N GLU A 378 -12.11 -8.87 17.34
CA GLU A 378 -12.76 -10.14 17.67
C GLU A 378 -11.70 -11.26 17.73
N PRO A 379 -11.43 -11.87 18.91
CA PRO A 379 -10.41 -12.91 19.09
C PRO A 379 -10.41 -14.06 18.07
N ASP A 380 -11.61 -14.45 17.62
CA ASP A 380 -11.80 -15.57 16.69
C ASP A 380 -11.53 -15.20 15.22
N LYS A 381 -11.45 -13.91 14.89
CA LYS A 381 -11.29 -13.41 13.51
C LYS A 381 -10.02 -12.60 13.31
N ASP A 382 -9.68 -11.80 14.31
CA ASP A 382 -8.52 -10.91 14.30
C ASP A 382 -7.28 -11.61 14.87
N ASN A 383 -6.11 -11.06 14.54
CA ASN A 383 -4.83 -11.65 14.93
C ASN A 383 -4.16 -10.79 15.99
N ILE A 384 -3.62 -11.42 17.05
CA ILE A 384 -2.83 -10.75 18.10
C ILE A 384 -1.71 -9.87 17.53
N MET A 385 -1.12 -10.29 16.40
CA MET A 385 -0.06 -9.56 15.70
C MET A 385 -0.50 -8.18 15.18
N ASN A 386 -1.81 -7.93 15.04
CA ASN A 386 -2.37 -6.63 14.64
C ASN A 386 -2.56 -5.66 15.82
N ILE A 387 -2.52 -6.15 17.07
CA ILE A 387 -2.75 -5.31 18.25
C ILE A 387 -1.52 -5.21 19.14
N GLU A 388 -0.65 -6.23 19.16
CA GLU A 388 0.58 -6.23 19.97
C GLU A 388 1.51 -5.02 19.75
N PRO A 389 1.67 -4.45 18.53
CA PRO A 389 2.69 -3.42 18.35
C PRO A 389 2.35 -2.16 19.16
N ALA A 390 1.07 -1.82 19.28
CA ALA A 390 0.63 -0.65 20.02
C ALA A 390 0.94 -0.75 21.52
N ILE A 391 0.64 -1.90 22.13
CA ILE A 391 0.90 -2.11 23.56
C ILE A 391 2.40 -2.20 23.85
N LEU A 392 3.19 -2.80 22.94
CA LEU A 392 4.64 -2.88 23.07
C LEU A 392 5.33 -1.52 22.86
N VAL A 393 4.83 -0.65 21.98
CA VAL A 393 5.31 0.74 21.89
C VAL A 393 5.12 1.44 23.23
N MET A 394 3.92 1.34 23.82
CA MET A 394 3.60 1.95 25.11
C MET A 394 4.48 1.41 26.23
N HIS A 395 4.64 0.09 26.32
CA HIS A 395 5.46 -0.55 27.35
C HIS A 395 6.94 -0.15 27.24
N ASN A 396 7.54 -0.30 26.07
CA ASN A 396 8.98 -0.07 25.88
C ASN A 396 9.33 1.43 25.90
N SER A 397 8.41 2.31 25.54
CA SER A 397 8.64 3.76 25.59
C SER A 397 8.53 4.34 27.00
N MET A 398 7.87 3.66 27.95
CA MET A 398 7.65 4.17 29.30
C MET A 398 8.96 4.55 30.01
N ARG A 399 10.05 3.83 29.74
CA ARG A 399 11.34 4.09 30.39
C ARG A 399 12.01 5.36 29.85
N SER A 400 12.16 5.45 28.53
CA SER A 400 12.99 6.47 27.86
C SER A 400 12.19 7.64 27.29
N HIS A 401 10.94 7.43 26.88
CA HIS A 401 10.08 8.41 26.22
C HIS A 401 8.65 8.35 26.78
N PRO A 402 8.43 8.62 28.08
CA PRO A 402 7.12 8.43 28.73
C PRO A 402 5.98 9.25 28.09
N ALA A 403 6.29 10.37 27.44
CA ALA A 403 5.31 11.17 26.69
C ALA A 403 4.64 10.39 25.54
N VAL A 404 5.38 9.48 24.87
CA VAL A 404 4.82 8.61 23.83
C VAL A 404 3.77 7.67 24.42
N THR A 405 4.09 7.06 25.57
CA THR A 405 3.14 6.18 26.25
C THR A 405 1.92 6.95 26.75
N ALA A 406 2.12 8.12 27.36
CA ALA A 406 1.05 8.95 27.88
C ALA A 406 0.06 9.35 26.77
N THR A 407 0.57 9.79 25.61
CA THR A 407 -0.28 10.24 24.51
C THR A 407 -1.05 9.11 23.82
N LEU A 408 -0.52 7.88 23.82
CA LEU A 408 -1.21 6.71 23.29
C LEU A 408 -2.29 6.19 24.26
N LEU A 409 -2.02 6.18 25.57
CA LEU A 409 -3.01 5.81 26.58
C LEU A 409 -4.15 6.83 26.63
N ASP A 410 -3.86 8.13 26.58
CA ASP A 410 -4.90 9.16 26.53
C ASP A 410 -5.76 9.01 25.26
N PHE A 411 -5.13 8.76 24.11
CA PHE A 411 -5.85 8.48 22.86
C PHE A 411 -6.78 7.27 23.02
N LEU A 412 -6.28 6.15 23.56
CA LEU A 412 -7.07 4.93 23.76
C LEU A 412 -8.27 5.15 24.69
N CYS A 413 -8.13 5.97 25.73
CA CYS A 413 -9.26 6.33 26.59
C CYS A 413 -10.28 7.23 25.85
N ARG A 414 -9.80 8.19 25.06
CA ARG A 414 -10.67 9.17 24.36
C ARG A 414 -11.38 8.56 23.16
N ILE A 415 -10.77 7.60 22.47
CA ILE A 415 -11.33 7.07 21.23
C ILE A 415 -12.59 6.24 21.47
N ILE A 416 -12.76 5.65 22.66
CA ILE A 416 -13.92 4.82 23.03
C ILE A 416 -15.25 5.58 22.82
N PRO A 417 -15.52 6.71 23.49
CA PRO A 417 -16.79 7.43 23.32
C PRO A 417 -16.84 8.30 22.06
N ASN A 418 -15.70 8.55 21.40
CA ASN A 418 -15.61 9.54 20.32
C ASN A 418 -15.47 8.95 18.91
N PHE A 419 -15.10 7.68 18.74
CA PHE A 419 -14.91 7.10 17.40
C PHE A 419 -16.20 7.13 16.58
N TYR A 420 -17.26 6.55 17.15
CA TYR A 420 -18.62 6.68 16.64
C TYR A 420 -19.59 6.44 17.81
N PRO A 421 -20.20 7.49 18.39
CA PRO A 421 -20.96 7.39 19.63
C PRO A 421 -22.05 6.31 19.62
N THR A 422 -22.73 6.12 18.49
CA THR A 422 -23.77 5.08 18.33
C THR A 422 -23.24 3.65 18.51
N LEU A 423 -21.93 3.43 18.32
CA LEU A 423 -21.26 2.14 18.48
C LEU A 423 -20.26 2.13 19.65
N GLU A 424 -20.36 3.06 20.61
CA GLU A 424 -19.46 3.16 21.77
C GLU A 424 -19.27 1.80 22.48
N ASP A 425 -20.36 1.09 22.76
CA ASP A 425 -20.30 -0.22 23.43
C ASP A 425 -19.49 -1.25 22.64
N LYS A 426 -19.57 -1.23 21.30
CA LYS A 426 -18.80 -2.12 20.43
C LYS A 426 -17.32 -1.73 20.42
N VAL A 427 -17.03 -0.43 20.38
CA VAL A 427 -15.65 0.09 20.44
C VAL A 427 -14.99 -0.28 21.77
N LYS A 428 -15.72 -0.07 22.88
CA LYS A 428 -15.29 -0.47 24.21
C LYS A 428 -15.03 -1.96 24.29
N SER A 429 -15.97 -2.78 23.78
CA SER A 429 -15.83 -4.23 23.75
C SER A 429 -14.61 -4.70 22.96
N GLY A 430 -14.33 -4.10 21.78
CA GLY A 430 -13.16 -4.43 20.97
C GLY A 430 -11.85 -4.11 21.69
N ILE A 431 -11.75 -2.92 22.30
CA ILE A 431 -10.54 -2.52 23.05
C ILE A 431 -10.33 -3.42 24.28
N PHE A 432 -11.39 -3.74 25.03
CA PHE A 432 -11.29 -4.65 26.18
C PHE A 432 -10.89 -6.06 25.76
N SER A 433 -11.47 -6.57 24.66
CA SER A 433 -11.09 -7.87 24.10
C SER A 433 -9.63 -7.90 23.65
N SER A 434 -9.14 -6.80 23.06
CA SER A 434 -7.73 -6.63 22.71
C SER A 434 -6.82 -6.73 23.93
N LEU A 435 -7.13 -6.02 25.01
CA LEU A 435 -6.36 -6.03 26.26
C LEU A 435 -6.35 -7.41 26.93
N ARG A 436 -7.49 -8.12 26.95
CA ARG A 436 -7.57 -9.51 27.44
C ARG A 436 -6.72 -10.43 26.60
N GLN A 437 -6.82 -10.33 25.27
CA GLN A 437 -6.04 -11.16 24.36
C GLN A 437 -4.52 -10.96 24.53
N ILE A 438 -4.09 -9.72 24.78
CA ILE A 438 -2.70 -9.36 25.09
C ILE A 438 -2.20 -10.07 26.34
N LEU A 439 -3.01 -10.14 27.40
CA LEU A 439 -2.69 -10.84 28.65
C LEU A 439 -2.69 -12.36 28.45
N GLU A 440 -3.71 -12.91 27.80
CA GLU A 440 -3.85 -14.35 27.52
C GLU A 440 -2.69 -14.90 26.70
N LYS A 441 -2.26 -14.17 25.65
CA LYS A 441 -1.11 -14.52 24.82
C LYS A 441 0.23 -14.14 25.43
N ARG A 442 0.22 -13.54 26.64
CA ARG A 442 1.41 -13.12 27.38
C ARG A 442 2.31 -12.17 26.59
N VAL A 443 1.72 -11.33 25.72
CA VAL A 443 2.45 -10.22 25.08
C VAL A 443 2.96 -9.27 26.17
N LEU A 444 2.14 -9.05 27.21
CA LEU A 444 2.57 -8.52 28.50
C LEU A 444 2.08 -9.43 29.63
N PRO A 445 2.86 -9.63 30.70
CA PRO A 445 2.44 -10.43 31.85
C PRO A 445 1.38 -9.71 32.71
N SER A 446 1.35 -8.38 32.68
CA SER A 446 0.37 -7.56 33.39
C SER A 446 0.31 -6.16 32.78
N LEU A 447 -0.88 -5.56 32.78
CA LEU A 447 -1.11 -4.16 32.38
C LEU A 447 -0.90 -3.17 33.54
N TYR A 448 -0.94 -3.64 34.79
CA TYR A 448 -0.86 -2.80 35.98
C TYR A 448 0.37 -1.87 36.00
N PRO A 449 1.62 -2.35 35.76
CA PRO A 449 2.79 -1.48 35.77
C PRO A 449 2.77 -0.41 34.68
N LEU A 450 2.04 -0.66 33.59
CA LEU A 450 1.87 0.29 32.50
C LEU A 450 0.81 1.34 32.84
N PHE A 451 -0.34 0.92 33.35
CA PHE A 451 -1.52 1.76 33.59
C PHE A 451 -1.38 2.63 34.85
N ASP A 452 -0.67 2.16 35.88
CA ASP A 452 -0.45 2.92 37.12
C ASP A 452 1.00 3.42 37.29
N SER A 453 1.75 3.50 36.19
CA SER A 453 3.15 3.96 36.20
C SER A 453 3.26 5.37 36.82
N PRO A 454 4.16 5.60 37.78
CA PRO A 454 4.35 6.92 38.41
C PRO A 454 4.91 7.98 37.43
N LYS A 455 5.36 7.57 36.24
CA LYS A 455 5.80 8.48 35.17
C LYS A 455 4.65 9.09 34.39
N LEU A 456 3.44 8.57 34.55
CA LEU A 456 2.22 9.16 34.01
C LEU A 456 1.69 10.21 34.97
N ASP A 457 1.17 11.31 34.42
CA ASP A 457 0.51 12.33 35.23
C ASP A 457 -0.72 11.74 35.97
N ARG A 458 -1.12 12.43 37.04
CA ARG A 458 -2.18 11.94 37.94
C ARG A 458 -3.54 11.92 37.25
N GLU A 459 -3.83 12.89 36.39
CA GLU A 459 -5.12 12.99 35.70
C GLU A 459 -5.31 11.84 34.72
N LEU A 460 -4.28 11.55 33.93
CA LEU A 460 -4.27 10.42 33.00
C LEU A 460 -4.41 9.09 33.74
N ARG A 461 -3.68 8.87 34.85
CA ARG A 461 -3.85 7.65 35.65
C ARG A 461 -5.26 7.48 36.19
N THR A 462 -5.89 8.59 36.62
CA THR A 462 -7.28 8.58 37.10
C THR A 462 -8.22 8.17 35.97
N LYS A 463 -8.08 8.80 34.80
CA LYS A 463 -8.87 8.48 33.62
C LYS A 463 -8.69 7.04 33.13
N ILE A 464 -7.46 6.52 33.15
CA ILE A 464 -7.17 5.12 32.83
C ILE A 464 -7.88 4.19 33.81
N ARG A 465 -7.83 4.48 35.11
CA ARG A 465 -8.49 3.68 36.16
C ARG A 465 -10.01 3.68 36.04
N GLU A 466 -10.60 4.81 35.67
CA GLU A 466 -12.04 4.93 35.38
C GLU A 466 -12.42 4.14 34.12
N THR A 467 -11.60 4.23 33.06
CA THR A 467 -11.88 3.61 31.77
C THR A 467 -11.65 2.09 31.79
N PHE A 468 -10.57 1.63 32.42
CA PHE A 468 -10.01 0.28 32.33
C PHE A 468 -9.89 -0.39 33.70
N LYS A 469 -10.88 -0.19 34.57
CA LYS A 469 -10.86 -0.63 35.97
C LYS A 469 -10.40 -2.09 36.18
N GLU A 470 -10.85 -3.01 35.33
CA GLU A 470 -10.50 -4.44 35.41
C GLU A 470 -9.01 -4.74 35.21
N PHE A 471 -8.28 -3.86 34.51
CA PHE A 471 -6.86 -4.03 34.20
C PHE A 471 -5.94 -3.25 35.14
N CYS A 472 -6.51 -2.47 36.07
CA CYS A 472 -5.78 -1.63 37.02
C CYS A 472 -5.62 -2.27 38.42
N LEU A 473 -5.99 -3.54 38.57
CA LEU A 473 -5.82 -4.29 39.83
C LEU A 473 -4.55 -5.15 39.77
N PRO A 474 -3.79 -5.25 40.87
CA PRO A 474 -2.69 -6.20 40.95
C PRO A 474 -3.23 -7.64 40.85
N PRO A 475 -2.49 -8.59 40.24
CA PRO A 475 -2.96 -9.96 39.95
C PRO A 475 -3.52 -10.78 41.14
N ASN A 476 -3.29 -10.33 42.38
CA ASN A 476 -3.70 -11.03 43.60
C ASN A 476 -4.87 -10.36 44.36
N ALA A 477 -5.50 -9.31 43.83
CA ALA A 477 -6.59 -8.63 44.54
C ALA A 477 -7.93 -9.41 44.53
N ASP A 478 -8.15 -10.29 43.54
CA ASP A 478 -9.42 -11.02 43.38
C ASP A 478 -9.61 -12.18 44.38
N ILE A 479 -8.53 -12.66 45.01
CA ILE A 479 -8.60 -13.77 45.99
C ILE A 479 -9.15 -13.28 47.35
N VAL A 480 -9.03 -11.98 47.66
CA VAL A 480 -9.47 -11.45 48.97
C VAL A 480 -10.96 -11.08 48.98
N ILE A 481 -11.58 -10.86 47.81
CA ILE A 481 -13.00 -10.46 47.75
C ILE A 481 -13.93 -11.68 47.86
N PHE A 482 -13.48 -12.88 47.48
CA PHE A 482 -14.26 -14.12 47.65
C PHE A 482 -14.10 -14.79 49.02
N SER A 483 -13.16 -14.35 49.87
CA SER A 483 -13.04 -14.85 51.26
C SER A 483 -13.78 -13.99 52.29
N MET A 484 -14.48 -12.94 51.85
CA MET A 484 -15.28 -12.04 52.70
C MET A 484 -16.77 -11.97 52.31
N ARG A 485 -17.34 -13.05 51.76
CA ARG A 485 -18.79 -13.23 51.66
C ARG A 485 -19.24 -14.53 52.30
#